data_AF-A0A7X3VE01-F1
#
_entry.id   AF-A0A7X3VE01-F1
#
_cell.length_a   1.000
_cell.length_b   1.000
_cell.length_c   1.000
_cell.angle_alpha   90.00
_cell.angle_beta   90.00
_cell.angle_gamma   90.00
#
_symmetry.space_group_name_H-M   'P 1'
#
loop_
_entity.id
_entity.type
_entity.pdbx_description
1 polymer ?
#
loop_
_entity_poly.entity_id
_entity_poly.type
_entity_poly.pdbx_seq_one_letter_code
_entity_poly.pdbx_strand_id
1 'polypeptide(L)' 'LRLEVAPEDKGKVIGRQGRVAQSMRVLLRVAAVKQGAHATLEIV' A
#
# COMPACT_ATOMS: atom_id res chain seq x y z
N LEU A 1 5.48 1.71 -6.79
CA LEU A 1 5.92 2.52 -5.64
C LEU A 1 6.31 1.59 -4.51
N ARG A 2 7.40 1.89 -3.82
CA ARG A 2 7.84 1.14 -2.63
C ARG A 2 7.58 1.99 -1.39
N LEU A 3 7.00 1.35 -0.38
CA LEU A 3 6.87 1.90 0.94
C LEU A 3 7.86 1.16 1.84
N GLU A 4 8.88 1.88 2.26
CA GLU A 4 9.83 1.41 3.26
C GLU A 4 9.25 1.70 4.64
N VAL A 5 9.28 0.69 5.49
CA VAL A 5 8.79 0.78 6.86
C VAL A 5 9.81 0.22 7.82
N ALA A 6 9.89 0.86 8.98
CA ALA A 6 10.68 0.33 10.08
C ALA A 6 10.18 -1.10 10.43
N PRO A 7 11.09 -2.04 10.73
CA PRO A 7 10.72 -3.43 11.03
C PRO A 7 9.64 -3.56 12.11
N GLU A 8 9.69 -2.71 13.14
CA GLU A 8 8.74 -2.64 14.25
C GLU A 8 7.32 -2.20 13.86
N ASP A 9 7.17 -1.49 12.74
CA ASP A 9 5.89 -0.99 12.27
C ASP A 9 5.28 -1.84 11.15
N LYS A 10 6.07 -2.75 10.57
CA LYS A 10 5.62 -3.61 9.46
C LYS A 10 4.34 -4.38 9.80
N GLY A 11 4.23 -4.92 11.02
CA GLY A 11 3.02 -5.61 11.48
C GLY A 11 1.77 -4.71 11.48
N LYS A 12 1.90 -3.46 11.92
CA LYS A 12 0.80 -2.48 11.95
C LYS A 12 0.38 -2.07 10.54
N VAL A 13 1.35 -1.87 9.65
CA VAL A 13 1.13 -1.43 8.26
C VAL A 13 0.51 -2.55 7.41
N ILE A 14 0.94 -3.79 7.59
CA ILE A 14 0.31 -4.94 6.93
C ILE A 14 -1.12 -5.12 7.48
N GLY A 15 -1.27 -5.05 8.80
CA GLY A 15 -2.54 -5.26 9.49
C GLY A 15 -2.99 -6.72 9.46
N ARG A 16 -4.06 -7.03 10.20
CA ARG A 16 -4.60 -8.40 10.30
C ARG A 16 -4.93 -8.95 8.91
N GLN A 17 -4.32 -10.09 8.56
CA GLN A 17 -4.46 -10.75 7.25
C GLN A 17 -4.12 -9.83 6.05
N GLY A 18 -3.33 -8.77 6.25
CA GLY A 18 -2.98 -7.84 5.19
C GLY A 18 -4.06 -6.81 4.85
N ARG A 19 -5.13 -6.69 5.66
CA ARG A 19 -6.29 -5.84 5.32
C ARG A 19 -5.93 -4.36 5.18
N VAL A 20 -5.02 -3.84 5.99
CA VAL A 20 -4.59 -2.44 5.93
C VAL A 20 -3.81 -2.19 4.63
N ALA A 21 -2.81 -3.03 4.35
CA ALA A 21 -2.05 -2.97 3.11
C ALA A 21 -2.93 -3.09 1.85
N GLN A 22 -3.99 -3.92 1.88
CA GLN A 22 -4.94 -4.01 0.78
C GLN A 22 -5.74 -2.72 0.58
N SER A 23 -6.27 -2.12 1.64
CA SER A 23 -6.95 -0.82 1.55
C SER A 23 -6.05 0.27 0.97
N MET A 24 -4.78 0.31 1.39
CA MET A 24 -3.80 1.26 0.84
C MET A 24 -3.57 1.04 -0.66
N ARG A 25 -3.44 -0.21 -1.12
CA ARG A 25 -3.31 -0.55 -2.55
C ARG A 25 -4.50 -0.09 -3.37
N VAL A 26 -5.73 -0.30 -2.86
CA VAL A 26 -6.96 0.12 -3.55
C VAL A 26 -6.99 1.64 -3.71
N LEU A 27 -6.73 2.39 -2.63
CA LEU A 27 -6.72 3.85 -2.68
C LEU A 27 -5.66 4.39 -3.65
N LEU A 28 -4.44 3.84 -3.61
CA LEU A 28 -3.39 4.21 -4.55
C LEU A 28 -3.81 3.94 -6.01
N ARG A 29 -4.44 2.80 -6.27
CA ARG A 29 -4.90 2.45 -7.61
C ARG A 29 -5.96 3.43 -8.10
N VAL A 30 -6.92 3.80 -7.26
CA VAL A 30 -7.95 4.79 -7.60
C VAL A 30 -7.31 6.14 -7.92
N ALA A 31 -6.36 6.60 -7.11
CA ALA A 31 -5.64 7.85 -7.34
C ALA A 31 -4.86 7.82 -8.65
N ALA A 32 -4.15 6.72 -8.94
CA ALA A 32 -3.38 6.57 -10.17
C ALA A 32 -4.27 6.57 -11.41
N VAL A 33 -5.39 5.85 -11.39
CA VAL A 33 -6.36 5.83 -12.50
C VAL A 33 -6.91 7.23 -12.77
N LYS A 34 -7.22 8.02 -11.73
CA LYS A 34 -7.66 9.42 -11.89
C LYS A 34 -6.60 10.31 -12.56
N GLN A 35 -5.33 9.94 -12.50
CA GLN A 35 -4.22 10.64 -13.14
C GLN A 35 -3.84 10.02 -14.50
N GLY A 36 -4.61 9.05 -15.02
CA GLY A 36 -4.28 8.35 -16.25
C GLY A 36 -3.06 7.42 -16.13
N ALA A 37 -2.71 7.03 -14.91
CA ALA A 37 -1.53 6.23 -14.59
C ALA A 37 -1.90 4.87 -13.99
N HIS A 38 -0.92 3.96 -13.96
CA HIS A 38 -1.01 2.70 -13.24
C HIS A 38 0.03 2.65 -12.13
N ALA A 39 -0.40 2.30 -10.92
CA ALA A 39 0.47 2.20 -9.76
C ALA A 39 0.18 0.95 -8.94
N THR A 40 1.26 0.34 -8.44
CA THR A 40 1.25 -0.79 -7.51
C THR A 40 2.06 -0.40 -6.28
N LEU A 41 1.58 -0.78 -5.09
CA LEU A 41 2.28 -0.59 -3.82
C LEU A 41 2.95 -1.89 -3.38
N GLU A 42 4.27 -1.83 -3.29
CA GLU A 42 5.12 -2.83 -2.63
C GLU A 42 5.51 -2.29 -1.25
N ILE A 43 5.44 -3.14 -0.22
CA ILE A 43 5.80 -2.78 1.15
C ILE A 43 7.03 -3.62 1.50
N VAL A 44 8.16 -2.96 1.74
CA VAL A 44 9.47 -3.58 1.98
C VAL A 44 9.91 -3.38 3.42
#